data_AF-A0A6P1MAZ0-F1
#
_entry.id   AF-A0A6P1MAZ0-F1
#
_cell.length_a   1.000
_cell.length_b   1.000
_cell.length_c   1.000
_cell.angle_alpha   90.00
_cell.angle_beta   90.00
_cell.angle_gamma   90.00
#
_symmetry.space_group_name_H-M   'P 1'
#
loop_
_entity.id
_entity.type
_entity.pdbx_description
1 polymer ?
#
loop_
_entity_poly.entity_id
_entity_poly.type
_entity_poly.pdbx_seq_one_letter_code
_entity_poly.pdbx_strand_id
1 'polypeptide(L)'
;MDDIMDIKCKCDDLFQKAMENHSFMQVFYGEIEGDEEEIALKNKLILLNKAIDDFQTDLCGCGHGIRIQSMKSLIREIQSYI
;
A
#
# COMPACT_ATOMS: atom_id res chain seq x y z
N MET A 1 -18.80 9.88 1.54
CA MET A 1 -17.32 9.86 1.53
C MET A 1 -16.94 8.70 0.64
N ASP A 2 -16.09 8.93 -0.36
CA ASP A 2 -15.76 7.93 -1.36
C ASP A 2 -14.69 6.99 -0.79
N ASP A 3 -15.07 5.75 -0.45
CA ASP A 3 -14.21 4.78 0.25
C ASP A 3 -12.84 4.58 -0.44
N ILE A 4 -12.80 4.66 -1.77
CA ILE A 4 -11.55 4.53 -2.52
C ILE A 4 -10.66 5.77 -2.37
N MET A 5 -11.25 6.95 -2.22
CA MET A 5 -10.50 8.19 -1.96
C MET A 5 -9.85 8.14 -0.57
N ASP A 6 -10.57 7.65 0.44
CA ASP A 6 -10.02 7.47 1.78
C ASP A 6 -8.85 6.46 1.79
N ILE A 7 -8.97 5.37 1.02
CA ILE A 7 -7.89 4.39 0.84
C ILE A 7 -6.66 5.02 0.17
N LYS A 8 -6.85 5.85 -0.87
CA LYS A 8 -5.76 6.54 -1.56
C LYS A 8 -5.00 7.48 -0.64
N CYS A 9 -5.73 8.38 0.05
CA CYS A 9 -5.10 9.29 1.02
C CYS A 9 -4.33 8.51 2.08
N LYS A 10 -4.87 7.37 2.54
CA LYS A 10 -4.16 6.53 3.50
C LYS A 10 -2.93 5.84 2.92
N CYS A 11 -2.99 5.41 1.66
CA CYS A 11 -1.84 4.86 0.95
C CYS A 11 -0.72 5.89 0.86
N ASP A 12 -1.03 7.11 0.44
CA ASP A 12 -0.06 8.23 0.34
C ASP A 12 0.57 8.54 1.71
N ASP A 13 -0.24 8.62 2.77
CA ASP A 13 0.25 8.83 4.14
C ASP A 13 1.23 7.73 4.58
N LEU A 14 0.91 6.46 4.30
CA LEU A 14 1.76 5.32 4.67
C LEU A 14 3.05 5.31 3.86
N PHE A 15 2.97 5.60 2.55
CA PHE A 15 4.15 5.77 1.72
C PHE A 15 5.05 6.87 2.26
N GLN A 16 4.52 8.05 2.53
CA GLN A 16 5.31 9.16 3.05
C GLN A 16 6.03 8.78 4.34
N LYS A 17 5.32 8.18 5.30
CA LYS A 17 5.90 7.75 6.57
C LYS A 17 6.96 6.66 6.41
N ALA A 18 6.73 5.68 5.54
CA ALA A 18 7.72 4.64 5.28
C ALA A 18 9.01 5.25 4.70
N MET A 19 8.89 6.25 3.84
CA MET A 19 10.03 6.95 3.21
C MET A 19 10.78 7.89 4.17
N GLU A 20 10.24 8.21 5.35
CA GLU A 20 11.00 8.91 6.41
C GLU A 20 12.08 8.01 7.02
N ASN A 21 11.96 6.69 6.89
CA ASN A 21 13.01 5.74 7.25
C ASN A 21 14.05 5.63 6.14
N HIS A 22 15.27 6.08 6.43
CA HIS A 22 16.37 6.09 5.45
C HIS A 22 16.72 4.71 4.92
N SER A 23 16.75 3.69 5.79
CA SER A 23 17.06 2.30 5.38
C SER A 23 16.02 1.80 4.39
N PHE A 24 14.74 1.93 4.76
CA PHE A 24 13.63 1.52 3.90
C PHE A 24 13.64 2.25 2.56
N MET A 25 13.96 3.55 2.53
CA MET A 25 14.08 4.32 1.28
C MET A 25 15.11 3.69 0.32
N GLN A 26 16.27 3.29 0.83
CA GLN A 26 17.31 2.63 0.03
C GLN A 26 16.85 1.25 -0.48
N VAL A 27 16.13 0.48 0.35
CA VAL A 27 15.50 -0.81 -0.05
C VAL A 27 14.46 -0.59 -1.14
N PHE A 28 13.62 0.43 -1.00
CA PHE A 28 12.54 0.73 -1.92
C PHE A 28 13.08 1.03 -3.31
N TYR A 29 14.09 1.88 -3.42
CA TYR A 29 14.77 2.23 -4.68
C TYR A 29 15.74 1.16 -5.18
N GLY A 30 15.98 0.08 -4.42
CA GLY A 30 16.84 -1.03 -4.82
C GLY A 30 18.33 -0.72 -4.72
N GLU A 31 18.70 0.25 -3.87
CA GLU A 31 20.10 0.54 -3.54
C GLU A 31 20.70 -0.53 -2.62
N ILE A 32 19.87 -1.16 -1.78
CA ILE A 32 20.22 -2.27 -0.90
C ILE A 32 19.11 -3.35 -0.93
N GLU A 33 19.41 -4.56 -0.44
CA GLU A 33 18.47 -5.70 -0.44
C GLU A 33 17.37 -5.57 0.64
N GLY A 34 17.72 -5.02 1.81
CA GLY A 34 16.82 -4.89 2.96
C GLY A 34 16.67 -6.19 3.76
N ASP A 35 16.13 -6.07 4.97
CA ASP A 35 15.73 -7.24 5.76
C ASP A 35 14.32 -7.77 5.39
N GLU A 36 13.91 -8.86 6.04
CA GLU A 36 12.61 -9.49 5.76
C GLU A 36 11.42 -8.54 6.01
N GLU A 37 11.51 -7.67 7.02
CA GLU A 37 10.46 -6.72 7.37
C GLU A 37 10.38 -5.58 6.35
N GLU A 38 11.52 -5.03 5.93
CA GLU A 38 11.61 -3.99 4.90
C GLU A 38 11.11 -4.50 3.55
N ILE A 39 11.50 -5.72 3.16
CA ILE A 39 11.02 -6.37 1.93
C ILE A 39 9.50 -6.60 2.02
N ALA A 40 8.99 -7.07 3.16
CA ALA A 40 7.56 -7.26 3.37
C ALA A 40 6.78 -5.94 3.27
N LEU A 41 7.27 -4.87 3.91
CA LEU A 41 6.68 -3.53 3.84
C LEU A 41 6.65 -3.01 2.39
N LYS A 42 7.77 -3.11 1.67
CA LYS A 42 7.87 -2.72 0.25
C LYS A 42 6.84 -3.44 -0.61
N ASN A 43 6.76 -4.76 -0.48
CA ASN A 43 5.84 -5.58 -1.25
C ASN A 43 4.38 -5.24 -0.95
N LYS A 44 4.03 -5.00 0.32
CA LYS A 44 2.66 -4.63 0.72
C LYS A 44 2.27 -3.24 0.19
N LEU A 45 3.17 -2.26 0.25
CA LEU A 45 2.94 -0.92 -0.30
C LEU A 45 2.71 -0.95 -1.82
N ILE A 46 3.54 -1.70 -2.56
CA ILE A 46 3.37 -1.91 -4.01
C ILE A 46 2.03 -2.60 -4.30
N LEU A 47 1.69 -3.64 -3.54
CA LEU A 47 0.43 -4.37 -3.69
C LEU A 47 -0.79 -3.47 -3.46
N LEU A 48 -0.74 -2.61 -2.43
CA LEU A 48 -1.82 -1.66 -2.15
C LEU A 48 -1.99 -0.66 -3.30
N ASN A 49 -0.89 -0.07 -3.78
CA ASN A 49 -0.93 0.87 -4.90
C ASN A 49 -1.51 0.21 -6.16
N LYS A 50 -1.05 -1.00 -6.48
CA LYS A 50 -1.59 -1.77 -7.62
C LYS A 50 -3.09 -2.08 -7.43
N ALA A 51 -3.52 -2.46 -6.24
CA ALA A 51 -4.92 -2.76 -5.96
C ALA A 51 -5.82 -1.53 -6.17
N ILE A 52 -5.32 -0.33 -5.84
CA ILE A 52 -5.99 0.95 -6.09
C ILE A 52 -6.09 1.20 -7.59
N ASP A 53 -4.99 1.08 -8.33
CA ASP A 53 -4.96 1.28 -9.80
C ASP A 53 -5.92 0.32 -10.51
N ASP A 54 -5.88 -0.96 -10.14
CA ASP A 54 -6.78 -2.00 -10.65
C ASP A 54 -8.24 -1.70 -10.28
N PHE A 55 -8.51 -1.00 -9.17
CA PHE A 55 -9.88 -0.64 -8.76
C PHE A 55 -10.41 0.51 -9.60
N GLN A 56 -9.58 1.50 -9.90
CA GLN A 56 -9.97 2.67 -10.70
C GLN A 56 -10.23 2.34 -12.16
N THR A 57 -9.58 1.31 -12.69
CA THR A 57 -9.69 0.87 -14.07
C THR A 57 -10.75 -0.23 -14.28
N ASP A 58 -11.39 -0.70 -13.19
CA ASP A 58 -12.40 -1.74 -13.24
C ASP A 58 -13.75 -1.25 -13.76
N LEU A 59 -14.06 -1.61 -15.01
CA LEU A 59 -15.31 -1.29 -15.68
C LEU A 59 -16.49 -2.19 -15.24
N CYS A 60 -16.23 -3.36 -14.63
CA CYS A 60 -17.26 -4.34 -14.26
C CYS A 60 -18.00 -3.94 -12.98
N GLY A 61 -17.31 -3.30 -12.03
CA GLY A 61 -17.87 -3.03 -10.70
C GLY A 61 -17.84 -4.24 -9.76
N CYS A 62 -17.31 -5.36 -10.23
CA CYS A 62 -17.56 -6.67 -9.67
C CYS A 62 -16.69 -6.90 -8.42
N GLY A 63 -17.35 -7.20 -7.30
CA GLY A 63 -16.66 -7.44 -6.03
C GLY A 63 -16.07 -6.19 -5.37
N HIS A 64 -16.52 -4.98 -5.74
CA HIS A 64 -16.02 -3.71 -5.18
C HIS A 64 -15.98 -3.70 -3.65
N GLY A 65 -17.04 -4.14 -2.98
CA GLY A 65 -17.07 -4.21 -1.52
C GLY A 65 -15.96 -5.09 -0.94
N ILE A 66 -15.72 -6.27 -1.52
CA ILE A 66 -14.67 -7.20 -1.07
C ILE A 66 -13.30 -6.56 -1.30
N ARG A 67 -13.07 -5.96 -2.48
CA ARG A 67 -11.80 -5.31 -2.84
C ARG A 67 -11.48 -4.15 -1.91
N ILE A 68 -12.46 -3.31 -1.59
CA ILE A 68 -12.33 -2.23 -0.60
C ILE A 68 -11.95 -2.80 0.77
N GLN A 69 -12.60 -3.88 1.23
CA GLN A 69 -12.25 -4.51 2.51
C GLN A 69 -10.84 -5.11 2.50
N SER A 70 -10.43 -5.75 1.41
CA SER A 70 -9.07 -6.28 1.26
C SER A 70 -8.02 -5.17 1.32
N MET A 71 -8.24 -4.04 0.64
CA MET A 71 -7.35 -2.87 0.73
C MET A 71 -7.32 -2.28 2.14
N LYS A 72 -8.46 -2.19 2.83
CA LYS A 72 -8.52 -1.76 4.24
C LYS A 72 -7.77 -2.72 5.18
N SER A 73 -7.81 -4.03 4.93
CA SER A 73 -7.01 -5.01 5.67
C SER A 73 -5.52 -4.81 5.42
N LEU A 74 -5.12 -4.66 4.17
CA LEU A 74 -3.73 -4.45 3.79
C LEU A 74 -3.16 -3.16 4.40
N ILE A 75 -3.95 -2.08 4.47
CA ILE A 75 -3.59 -0.85 5.19
C ILE A 75 -3.26 -1.15 6.65
N ARG A 76 -4.09 -1.93 7.36
CA ARG A 76 -3.84 -2.26 8.77
C ARG A 76 -2.58 -3.10 8.95
N GLU A 77 -2.31 -4.01 8.01
CA GLU A 77 -1.07 -4.78 8.01
C GLU A 77 0.14 -3.88 7.76
N ILE A 78 0.09 -2.95 6.81
CA ILE A 78 1.19 -1.99 6.57
C ILE A 78 1.43 -1.13 7.80
N GLN A 79 0.37 -0.69 8.47
CA GLN A 79 0.44 0.10 9.70
C GLN A 79 1.15 -0.61 10.86
N SER A 80 1.31 -1.94 10.86
CA SER A 80 2.09 -2.60 11.91
C SER A 80 3.60 -2.52 11.70
N TYR A 81 4.06 -2.08 10.52
CA TYR A 81 5.48 -1.89 10.19
C TYR A 81 5.96 -0.44 10.35
N ILE A 82 5.03 0.51 10.50
CA ILE A 82 5.29 1.97 10.55
C ILE A 82 4.90 2.52 11.92
#